data_AF-A0A7Y2B623-F1
#
_entry.id   AF-A0A7Y2B623-F1
#
_cell.length_a   1.000
_cell.length_b   1.000
_cell.length_c   1.000
_cell.angle_alpha   90.00
_cell.angle_beta   90.00
_cell.angle_gamma   90.00
#
_symmetry.space_group_name_H-M   'P 1'
#
loop_
_entity.id
_entity.type
_entity.pdbx_description
1 polymer ?
#
loop_
_entity_poly.entity_id
_entity_poly.type
_entity_poly.pdbx_seq_one_letter_code
_entity_poly.pdbx_strand_id
1 'polypeptide(L)' 'FPPELAAKLVVRLASGEADALTGRYIHVRDDFDAMLEDTNRIERDDLLALRFTEWKKATDTE' A
#
# COMPACT_ATOMS: atom_id res chain seq x y z
N PHE A 1 12.96 1.25 11.64
CA PHE A 1 12.10 0.26 12.31
C PHE A 1 12.81 -1.08 12.27
N PRO A 2 12.55 -2.01 13.21
CA PRO A 2 13.18 -3.34 13.21
C PRO A 2 12.89 -4.11 11.91
N PRO A 3 13.87 -4.80 11.31
CA PRO A 3 13.68 -5.50 10.03
C PRO A 3 12.63 -6.61 10.09
N GLU A 4 12.39 -7.19 11.26
CA GLU A 4 11.42 -8.27 11.47
C GLU A 4 9.97 -7.83 11.26
N LEU A 5 9.68 -6.53 11.35
CA LEU A 5 8.32 -6.03 11.14
C LEU A 5 7.85 -6.25 9.70
N ALA A 6 8.75 -6.15 8.72
CA ALA A 6 8.41 -6.40 7.32
C ALA A 6 8.03 -7.87 7.12
N ALA A 7 8.80 -8.79 7.71
CA ALA A 7 8.50 -10.22 7.65
C ALA A 7 7.16 -10.56 8.33
N LYS A 8 6.87 -9.95 9.49
CA LYS A 8 5.58 -10.13 10.19
C LYS A 8 4.40 -9.64 9.35
N LEU A 9 4.52 -8.50 8.69
CA LEU A 9 3.49 -7.99 7.79
C LEU A 9 3.27 -8.93 6.60
N VAL A 10 4.34 -9.42 5.97
CA VAL A 10 4.24 -10.39 4.86
C VAL A 10 3.51 -11.67 5.29
N VAL A 11 3.79 -12.19 6.49
CA VAL A 11 3.10 -13.38 7.02
C VAL A 11 1.60 -13.12 7.20
N ARG A 12 1.22 -11.94 7.72
CA ARG A 12 -0.20 -11.56 7.85
C ARG A 12 -0.89 -11.46 6.50
N LEU A 13 -0.28 -10.77 5.52
CA LEU A 13 -0.81 -10.67 4.16
C LEU A 13 -0.98 -12.05 3.51
N ALA A 14 0.03 -12.92 3.64
CA ALA A 14 0.00 -14.28 3.07
C ALA A 14 -1.06 -15.20 3.72
N SER A 15 -1.58 -14.84 4.90
CA SER A 15 -2.64 -15.60 5.56
C SER A 15 -4.04 -15.37 4.96
N GLY A 16 -4.20 -14.34 4.12
CA GLY A 16 -5.49 -13.94 3.55
C GLY A 16 -6.27 -12.93 4.39
N GLU A 17 -5.75 -12.52 5.56
CA GLU A 17 -6.39 -11.55 6.46
C GLU A 17 -6.74 -10.22 5.77
N ALA A 18 -6.00 -9.84 4.73
CA ALA A 18 -6.11 -8.55 4.06
C ALA A 18 -6.38 -8.66 2.56
N ASP A 19 -7.04 -9.73 2.10
CA ASP A 19 -7.32 -9.93 0.66
C ASP A 19 -8.10 -8.76 0.05
N ALA A 20 -8.97 -8.10 0.82
CA ALA A 20 -9.70 -6.92 0.38
C ALA A 20 -8.81 -5.66 0.19
N LEU A 21 -7.56 -5.68 0.68
CA LEU A 21 -6.52 -4.67 0.41
C LEU A 21 -5.61 -5.06 -0.77
N THR A 22 -6.04 -5.97 -1.64
CA THR A 22 -5.31 -6.31 -2.87
C THR A 22 -5.06 -5.07 -3.73
N GLY A 23 -3.83 -4.91 -4.23
CA GLY A 23 -3.42 -3.79 -5.07
C GLY A 23 -3.13 -2.48 -4.32
N ARG A 24 -3.22 -2.48 -2.98
CA ARG A 24 -2.91 -1.32 -2.14
C ARG A 24 -1.44 -1.31 -1.76
N TYR A 25 -0.85 -0.12 -1.72
CA TYR A 25 0.47 0.12 -1.16
C TYR A 25 0.36 0.12 0.36
N ILE A 26 1.06 -0.82 0.99
CA ILE A 26 1.08 -0.99 2.44
C ILE A 26 2.53 -0.89 2.89
N HIS A 27 2.79 0.05 3.79
CA HIS A 27 4.09 0.22 4.40
C HIS A 27 4.07 -0.35 5.82
N VAL A 28 5.18 -0.94 6.25
CA VAL A 28 5.37 -1.53 7.60
C VAL A 28 5.22 -0.55 8.77
N ARG A 29 5.07 0.75 8.48
CA ARG A 29 4.85 1.80 9.48
C ARG A 29 3.40 2.27 9.51
N ASP A 30 2.57 1.79 8.59
CA ASP A 30 1.15 2.07 8.58
C ASP A 30 0.49 1.29 9.72
N ASP A 31 -0.60 1.84 10.23
CA ASP A 31 -1.45 1.14 11.18
C ASP A 31 -2.31 0.13 10.41
N PHE A 32 -1.75 -1.06 10.25
CA PHE A 32 -2.38 -2.12 9.45
C PHE A 32 -3.71 -2.59 10.05
N ASP A 33 -3.85 -2.57 11.38
CA ASP A 33 -5.11 -2.96 12.03
C ASP A 33 -6.19 -1.92 11.75
N ALA A 34 -5.87 -0.62 11.83
CA ALA A 34 -6.79 0.44 11.43
C ALA A 34 -7.15 0.38 9.93
N MET A 35 -6.21 -0.02 9.07
CA MET A 35 -6.49 -0.23 7.63
C MET A 35 -7.48 -1.37 7.40
N LEU A 36 -7.35 -2.48 8.15
CA LEU A 36 -8.29 -3.60 8.07
C LEU A 36 -9.70 -3.17 8.50
N GLU A 37 -9.82 -2.39 9.58
CA GLU A 37 -11.09 -1.85 10.04
C GLU A 37 -11.76 -0.91 9.02
N ASP A 38 -10.97 -0.12 8.26
CA ASP A 38 -11.46 0.85 7.27
C ASP A 38 -11.40 0.33 5.81
N THR A 39 -11.29 -0.99 5.61
CA THR A 39 -11.09 -1.59 4.28
C THR A 39 -12.17 -1.19 3.27
N ASN A 40 -13.43 -1.12 3.71
CA ASN A 40 -14.56 -0.75 2.84
C ASN A 40 -14.38 0.65 2.22
N ARG A 41 -13.84 1.60 2.99
CA ARG A 41 -13.58 2.95 2.50
C ARG A 41 -12.38 2.97 1.57
N ILE A 42 -11.32 2.24 1.92
CA ILE A 42 -10.11 2.13 1.08
C ILE A 42 -10.47 1.59 -0.31
N GLU A 43 -11.33 0.57 -0.38
CA GLU A 43 -11.80 0.01 -1.64
C GLU A 43 -12.70 1.00 -2.39
N ARG A 44 -13.75 1.51 -1.74
CA ARG A 44 -14.74 2.41 -2.36
C ARG A 44 -14.11 3.67 -2.94
N ASP A 45 -13.16 4.26 -2.21
CA ASP A 45 -12.56 5.54 -2.54
C ASP A 45 -11.23 5.37 -3.30
N ASP A 46 -10.86 4.13 -3.67
CA ASP A 46 -9.64 3.74 -4.40
C ASP A 46 -8.36 4.33 -3.77
N LEU A 47 -8.30 4.31 -2.44
CA LEU A 47 -7.19 4.84 -1.66
C LEU A 47 -5.97 3.93 -1.76
N LEU A 48 -4.79 4.50 -1.44
CA LEU A 48 -3.52 3.76 -1.32
C LEU A 48 -3.10 3.00 -2.58
N ALA A 49 -3.71 3.24 -3.73
CA ALA A 49 -3.25 2.70 -5.00
C ALA A 49 -2.02 3.47 -5.50
N LEU A 50 -0.99 2.74 -5.95
CA LEU A 50 0.12 3.36 -6.69
C LEU A 50 -0.37 3.76 -8.08
N ARG A 51 -0.10 5.01 -8.47
CA ARG A 51 -0.43 5.54 -9.80
C ARG A 51 0.84 5.93 -10.52
N PHE A 52 0.93 5.52 -11.79
CA PHE A 52 1.98 6.03 -12.67
C PHE A 52 1.64 7.46 -13.05
N THR A 53 2.61 8.36 -12.88
CA THR A 53 2.58 9.70 -13.46
C THR A 53 3.45 9.68 -14.71
N GLU A 54 3.01 10.35 -15.79
CA GLU A 54 3.89 10.56 -16.93
C GLU A 54 5.12 11.35 -16.49
N TRP A 55 6.29 10.73 -16.61
CA TRP A 55 7.54 11.46 -16.43
C TRP A 55 7.76 12.33 -17.67
N LYS A 56 7.44 13.62 -17.57
CA LYS A 56 7.88 14.59 -18.57
C LYS A 56 9.39 14.74 -18.44
N LYS A 57 10.13 14.24 -19.44
CA LYS A 57 11.53 14.66 -19.64
C LYS A 57 11.55 16.18 -19.59
N ALA A 58 12.38 16.76 -18.71
CA ALA A 58 12.70 18.17 -18.79
C ALA A 58 13.21 18.40 -20.22
N THR A 59 12.44 19.19 -20.98
CA THR A 59 12.71 19.52 -22.38
C THR A 59 14.16 19.93 -22.55
N ASP A 60 14.74 19.42 -23.64
CA ASP A 60 16.00 19.84 -24.24
C ASP A 60 16.21 21.35 -24.03
N THR A 61 17.28 21.68 -23.29
CA THR A 61 17.76 23.05 -23.24
C THR A 61 18.52 23.29 -24.55
N GLU A 62 18.00 24.22 -25.35
CA GLU A 62 18.65 24.85 -26.50
C GLU A 62 20.13 25.19 -26.25
#